data_AF-A0ABD6DL05-F1
#
_entry.id   AF-A0ABD6DL05-F1
#
_cell.length_a   1.000
_cell.length_b   1.000
_cell.length_c   1.000
_cell.angle_alpha   90.00
_cell.angle_beta   90.00
_cell.angle_gamma   90.00
#
_symmetry.space_group_name_H-M   'P 1'
#
loop_
_entity.id
_entity.type
_entity.pdbx_description
1 polymer ?
#
loop_
_entity_poly.entity_id
_entity_poly.type
_entity_poly.pdbx_seq_one_letter_code
_entity_poly.pdbx_strand_id
1 'polypeptide(L)' 'MPVPGYDLDDLDESLRERLAQRALEEMLDDEELARLEAGEGLTDVLEPEEISRLLETEAR' A
#
# COMPACT_ATOMS: atom_id res chain seq x y z
N MET A 1 -7.63 -13.18 -4.98
CA MET A 1 -7.85 -14.06 -3.81
C MET A 1 -7.51 -13.23 -2.58
N PRO A 2 -8.40 -13.12 -1.58
CA PRO A 2 -8.09 -12.36 -0.36
C PRO A 2 -6.96 -13.07 0.41
N VAL A 3 -5.96 -12.31 0.83
CA VAL A 3 -4.87 -12.80 1.68
C VAL A 3 -5.50 -13.21 3.02
N PRO A 4 -5.39 -14.49 3.45
CA PRO A 4 -6.05 -14.95 4.67
C PRO A 4 -5.39 -14.32 5.89
N GLY A 5 -6.06 -13.35 6.52
CA GLY A 5 -5.67 -12.78 7.82
C GLY A 5 -5.52 -11.27 7.88
N TYR A 6 -5.65 -10.54 6.77
CA TYR A 6 -5.70 -9.08 6.76
C TYR A 6 -7.03 -8.62 6.19
N ASP A 7 -7.84 -7.90 6.99
CA ASP A 7 -8.93 -7.12 6.44
C ASP A 7 -8.32 -5.99 5.59
N LEU A 8 -8.95 -5.64 4.46
CA LEU A 8 -8.43 -4.63 3.52
C LEU A 8 -8.12 -3.30 4.23
N ASP A 9 -8.93 -2.97 5.24
CA ASP A 9 -8.76 -1.78 6.07
C ASP A 9 -7.48 -1.84 6.92
N ASP A 10 -7.19 -2.98 7.56
CA ASP A 10 -5.97 -3.18 8.37
C ASP A 10 -4.71 -3.21 7.51
N LEU A 11 -4.82 -3.76 6.29
CA LEU A 11 -3.73 -3.80 5.32
C LEU A 11 -3.39 -2.38 4.83
N ASP A 12 -4.41 -1.57 4.57
CA ASP A 12 -4.26 -0.19 4.15
C ASP A 12 -3.54 0.67 5.21
N GLU A 13 -3.96 0.54 6.47
CA GLU A 13 -3.34 1.22 7.61
C GLU A 13 -1.87 0.79 7.77
N SER A 14 -1.60 -0.52 7.71
CA SER A 14 -0.25 -1.07 7.79
C SER A 14 0.64 -0.60 6.64
N LEU A 15 0.11 -0.50 5.43
CA LEU A 15 0.83 0.01 4.26
C LEU A 15 1.10 1.51 4.41
N ARG A 16 0.13 2.31 4.88
CA ARG A 16 0.28 3.75 5.14
C ARG A 16 1.31 4.07 6.22
N GLU A 17 1.38 3.26 7.28
CA GLU A 17 2.40 3.43 8.31
C GLU A 17 3.82 3.12 7.78
N ARG A 18 3.96 2.13 6.89
CA ARG A 18 5.24 1.72 6.29
C ARG A 18 5.70 2.69 5.21
N LEU A 19 4.79 3.06 4.32
CA LEU A 19 4.96 4.11 3.31
C LEU A 19 4.76 5.47 3.98
N ALA A 20 5.71 5.88 4.82
CA ALA A 20 5.72 7.26 5.32
C ALA A 20 5.56 8.25 4.15
N GLN A 21 4.91 9.40 4.36
CA GLN A 21 4.55 10.37 3.30
C GLN A 21 5.64 10.63 2.26
N ARG A 22 6.91 10.61 2.67
CA ARG A 22 8.05 10.85 1.78
C ARG A 22 8.42 9.68 0.88
N ALA A 23 8.12 8.45 1.28
CA ALA A 23 8.30 7.25 0.48
C ALA A 23 7.12 7.03 -0.49
N LEU A 24 5.93 7.53 -0.16
CA LEU A 24 4.78 7.52 -1.08
C LEU A 24 5.10 8.27 -2.38
N GLU A 25 5.63 9.50 -2.27
CA GLU A 25 6.00 10.30 -3.45
C GLU A 25 7.15 9.70 -4.28
N GLU A 26 7.97 8.81 -3.68
CA GLU A 26 9.08 8.14 -4.38
C GLU A 26 8.68 6.77 -4.96
N MET A 27 7.65 6.14 -4.40
CA MET A 27 7.18 4.80 -4.81
C MET A 27 5.95 4.85 -5.70
N LEU A 28 5.06 5.83 -5.51
CA LEU A 28 3.85 5.99 -6.29
C LEU A 28 4.11 6.97 -7.44
N ASP A 29 3.57 6.63 -8.60
CA ASP A 29 3.50 7.54 -9.72
C ASP A 29 2.44 8.64 -9.48
N ASP A 30 2.52 9.75 -10.22
CA ASP A 30 1.61 10.90 -10.08
C ASP A 30 0.12 10.50 -10.14
N GLU A 31 -0.21 9.47 -10.93
CA GLU A 31 -1.58 8.97 -11.11
C GLU A 31 -2.06 8.15 -9.91
N GLU A 32 -1.17 7.38 -9.30
CA GLU A 32 -1.43 6.56 -8.12
C GLU A 32 -1.55 7.43 -6.87
N LEU A 33 -0.70 8.44 -6.74
CA LEU A 33 -0.76 9.43 -5.68
C LEU A 33 -2.10 10.18 -5.71
N ALA A 34 -2.56 10.57 -6.91
CA ALA A 34 -3.85 11.24 -7.06
C ALA A 34 -5.03 10.36 -6.65
N ARG A 35 -4.98 9.04 -6.89
CA ARG A 35 -6.00 8.08 -6.46
C ARG A 35 -5.99 7.89 -4.95
N LEU A 36 -4.80 7.82 -4.35
CA LEU A 36 -4.65 7.79 -2.89
C LEU A 36 -5.20 9.06 -2.23
N GLU A 37 -4.92 10.24 -2.80
CA GLU A 37 -5.47 11.53 -2.33
C GLU A 37 -6.98 11.64 -2.52
N ALA A 38 -7.54 10.98 -3.54
CA ALA A 38 -8.99 10.87 -3.74
C ALA A 38 -9.68 10.00 -2.67
N GLY A 39 -8.91 9.31 -1.83
CA GLY A 39 -9.40 8.45 -0.76
C GLY A 39 -9.48 6.98 -1.12
N GLU A 40 -8.90 6.55 -2.25
CA GLU A 40 -8.69 5.12 -2.53
C GLU A 40 -7.67 4.53 -1.55
N GLY A 41 -7.82 3.25 -1.23
CA GLY A 41 -6.82 2.54 -0.41
C GLY A 41 -5.55 2.29 -1.20
N LEU A 42 -4.40 2.29 -0.54
CA LEU A 42 -3.14 1.75 -1.07
C LEU A 42 -3.30 0.33 -1.63
N THR A 43 -4.22 -0.47 -1.10
CA THR A 43 -4.49 -1.82 -1.63
C THR A 43 -5.20 -1.82 -2.99
N ASP A 44 -5.89 -0.74 -3.35
CA ASP A 44 -6.53 -0.52 -4.64
C ASP A 44 -5.65 0.28 -5.62
N VAL A 45 -4.71 1.05 -5.06
CA VAL A 45 -3.74 1.87 -5.80
C VAL A 45 -2.51 1.05 -6.20
N LEU A 46 -1.96 0.26 -5.27
CA LEU A 46 -0.77 -0.56 -5.49
C LEU A 46 -1.11 -1.90 -6.14
N GLU A 47 -0.19 -2.38 -6.98
CA GLU A 47 -0.33 -3.70 -7.56
C GLU A 47 -0.05 -4.80 -6.51
N PRO A 48 -0.68 -5.99 -6.65
CA PRO A 48 -0.50 -7.10 -5.70
C PRO A 48 0.95 -7.50 -5.48
N GLU A 49 1.81 -7.38 -6.50
CA GLU A 49 3.24 -7.68 -6.40
C GLU A 49 4.00 -6.67 -5.53
N GLU A 50 3.59 -5.40 -5.54
CA GLU A 50 4.21 -4.32 -4.78
C GLU A 50 3.83 -4.41 -3.32
N ILE A 51 2.55 -4.66 -3.05
CA ILE A 51 2.03 -4.97 -1.73
C ILE A 51 2.79 -6.16 -1.15
N SER A 52 2.98 -7.23 -1.94
CA SER A 52 3.71 -8.42 -1.50
C SER A 52 5.18 -8.11 -1.14
N ARG A 53 5.87 -7.26 -1.91
CA ARG A 53 7.24 -6.82 -1.58
C ARG A 53 7.31 -6.00 -0.29
N LEU A 54 6.36 -5.08 -0.10
CA LEU A 54 6.27 -4.26 1.12
C LEU A 54 6.00 -5.10 2.37
N LEU A 55 5.19 -6.15 2.22
CA LEU A 55 4.93 -7.11 3.30
C LEU A 55 6.10 -8.06 3.57
N GLU A 56 6.78 -8.57 2.52
CA GLU A 56 7.95 -9.46 2.68
C GLU A 56 9.14 -8.78 3.36
N THR A 57 9.28 -7.47 3.21
CA THR A 57 10.39 -6.70 3.81
C THR A 57 10.35 -6.72 5.35
N GLU A 58 9.20 -7.01 5.96
CA GLU A 58 9.02 -7.12 7.42
C GLU A 58 9.52 -8.45 8.02
N ALA A 59 9.67 -9.50 7.21
CA ALA A 59 9.97 -10.85 7.70
C ALA A 59 11.46 -11.08 8.08
N ARG A 60 12.27 -10.03 8.28
CA ARG A 60 13.72 -10.15 8.50
C ARG A 60 14.24 -9.47 9.76
#